data_AF-A0A385BNY3-F1
#
_entry.id   AF-A0A385BNY3-F1
#
_cell.length_a   1.000
_cell.length_b   1.000
_cell.length_c   1.000
_cell.angle_alpha   90.00
_cell.angle_beta   90.00
_cell.angle_gamma   90.00
#
_symmetry.space_group_name_H-M   'P 1'
#
loop_
_entity.id
_entity.type
_entity.pdbx_description
1 polymer ?
#
loop_
_entity_poly.entity_id
_entity_poly.type
_entity_poly.pdbx_seq_one_letter_code
_entity_poly.pdbx_strand_id
1 'polypeptide(L)'
;MNSHLNKIIKDNFNEFDRWIEILNRQRDSIFTVESLNEDEYTKLTYETSDVLVKIADLAIKYGNFKDDFDTSKMYLNLYGPSLIIKSIKTGGTYYLATDLEGIYLTTSFLHADNLKNMSDDFWIELFELKKFSGFEYEENSYFTIDVQRKYPELFHTYKDTLFLMFRKFFLSHTENHNDIDIGDFKVKWKPDEDFSKMIAEICLVFKSMYKMDYKLWKITDLRKKKK
;
A
#
# COMPACT_ATOMS: atom_id res chain seq x y z
N MET A 1 22.22 -6.02 -2.97
CA MET A 1 21.01 -6.50 -2.26
C MET A 1 21.38 -6.75 -0.79
N ASN A 2 20.55 -6.31 0.16
CA ASN A 2 20.82 -6.37 1.60
C ASN A 2 20.96 -7.82 2.11
N SER A 3 21.98 -8.15 2.90
CA SER A 3 22.23 -9.51 3.40
C SER A 3 21.05 -10.08 4.20
N HIS A 4 20.31 -9.22 4.91
CA HIS A 4 19.11 -9.62 5.64
C HIS A 4 17.96 -10.01 4.69
N LEU A 5 17.77 -9.26 3.61
CA LEU A 5 16.73 -9.52 2.61
C LEU A 5 17.03 -10.83 1.86
N ASN A 6 18.29 -11.04 1.47
CA ASN A 6 18.71 -12.28 0.82
C ASN A 6 18.44 -13.50 1.70
N LYS A 7 18.62 -13.37 3.02
CA LYS A 7 18.30 -14.43 3.97
C LYS A 7 16.81 -14.71 4.01
N ILE A 8 15.96 -13.68 4.09
CA ILE A 8 14.50 -13.83 4.06
C ILE A 8 14.04 -14.57 2.79
N ILE A 9 14.55 -14.19 1.63
CA ILE A 9 14.23 -14.86 0.37
C ILE A 9 14.69 -16.31 0.39
N LYS A 10 15.95 -16.57 0.75
CA LYS A 10 16.52 -17.92 0.78
C LYS A 10 15.78 -18.86 1.74
N ASP A 11 15.40 -18.36 2.91
CA ASP A 11 14.72 -19.16 3.94
C ASP A 11 13.30 -19.59 3.50
N ASN A 12 12.69 -18.92 2.51
CA ASN A 12 11.32 -19.18 2.06
C ASN A 12 11.21 -19.64 0.60
N PHE A 13 12.33 -19.72 -0.12
CA PHE A 13 12.38 -19.98 -1.56
C PHE A 13 11.62 -21.26 -1.97
N ASN A 14 11.68 -22.30 -1.15
CA ASN A 14 11.02 -23.58 -1.43
C ASN A 14 9.48 -23.50 -1.44
N GLU A 15 8.90 -22.46 -0.85
CA GLU A 15 7.44 -22.26 -0.80
C GLU A 15 6.93 -21.45 -2.00
N PHE A 16 7.82 -20.77 -2.75
CA PHE A 16 7.42 -19.79 -3.76
C PHE A 16 6.65 -20.41 -4.91
N ASP A 17 7.06 -21.58 -5.40
CA ASP A 17 6.34 -22.28 -6.49
C ASP A 17 4.88 -22.56 -6.11
N ARG A 18 4.66 -23.00 -4.86
CA ARG A 18 3.31 -23.24 -4.33
C ARG A 18 2.51 -21.94 -4.21
N TRP A 19 3.12 -20.86 -3.76
CA TRP A 19 2.43 -19.56 -3.63
C TRP A 19 2.05 -19.02 -5.00
N ILE A 20 2.95 -19.11 -5.99
CA ILE A 20 2.71 -18.74 -7.38
C ILE A 20 1.53 -19.53 -7.95
N GLU A 21 1.49 -20.84 -7.73
CA GLU A 21 0.39 -21.70 -8.18
C GLU A 21 -0.96 -21.24 -7.60
N ILE A 22 -1.03 -20.98 -6.29
CA ILE A 22 -2.27 -20.51 -5.62
C ILE A 22 -2.72 -19.16 -6.19
N LEU A 23 -1.80 -18.20 -6.32
CA LEU A 23 -2.09 -16.87 -6.85
C LEU A 23 -2.57 -16.91 -8.31
N ASN A 24 -1.97 -17.77 -9.14
CA ASN A 24 -2.39 -17.95 -10.53
C ASN A 24 -3.76 -18.63 -10.61
N ARG A 25 -4.01 -19.68 -9.81
CA ARG A 25 -5.34 -20.31 -9.72
C ARG A 25 -6.42 -19.31 -9.34
N GLN A 26 -6.16 -18.43 -8.37
CA GLN A 26 -7.11 -17.36 -8.01
C GLN A 26 -7.38 -16.41 -9.18
N ARG A 27 -6.34 -16.00 -9.92
CA ARG A 27 -6.50 -15.13 -11.09
C ARG A 27 -7.33 -15.79 -12.18
N ASP A 28 -7.04 -17.05 -12.48
CA ASP A 28 -7.72 -17.81 -13.53
C ASP A 28 -9.19 -18.09 -13.16
N SER A 29 -9.48 -18.26 -11.86
CA SER A 29 -10.85 -18.51 -11.36
C SER A 29 -11.88 -17.46 -11.76
N ILE A 30 -11.44 -16.22 -12.02
CA ILE A 30 -12.29 -15.09 -12.43
C ILE A 30 -12.89 -15.33 -13.82
N PHE A 31 -12.20 -16.07 -14.69
CA PHE A 31 -12.66 -16.38 -16.04
C PHE A 31 -13.35 -17.74 -16.15
N THR A 32 -13.29 -18.55 -15.08
CA THR A 32 -13.84 -19.91 -15.03
C THR A 32 -14.92 -20.04 -13.95
N VAL A 33 -15.59 -18.95 -13.59
CA VAL A 33 -16.61 -18.92 -12.51
C VAL A 33 -17.74 -19.93 -12.76
N GLU A 34 -18.02 -20.29 -14.02
CA GLU A 34 -19.01 -21.32 -14.36
C GLU A 34 -18.57 -22.76 -14.00
N SER A 35 -17.28 -23.00 -13.71
CA SER A 35 -16.74 -24.35 -13.45
C SER A 35 -16.38 -24.64 -11.99
N LEU A 36 -16.36 -23.63 -11.12
CA LEU A 36 -16.07 -23.82 -9.68
C LEU A 36 -17.39 -23.72 -8.89
N ASN A 37 -17.60 -24.67 -7.98
CA ASN A 37 -18.67 -24.51 -7.01
C ASN A 37 -18.27 -23.47 -5.93
N GLU A 38 -19.26 -22.93 -5.22
CA GLU A 38 -19.07 -21.85 -4.25
C GLU A 38 -18.07 -22.20 -3.14
N ASP A 39 -18.04 -23.46 -2.71
CA ASP A 39 -17.12 -23.96 -1.68
C ASP A 39 -15.66 -23.97 -2.17
N GLU A 40 -15.42 -24.37 -3.41
CA GLU A 40 -14.09 -24.38 -4.02
C GLU A 40 -13.53 -22.97 -4.18
N TYR A 41 -14.37 -22.02 -4.62
CA TYR A 41 -13.98 -20.62 -4.73
C TYR A 41 -13.67 -20.00 -3.36
N THR A 42 -14.51 -20.31 -2.37
CA THR A 42 -14.29 -19.88 -0.98
C THR A 42 -12.98 -20.42 -0.43
N LYS A 43 -12.69 -21.71 -0.65
CA LYS A 43 -11.44 -22.34 -0.24
C LYS A 43 -10.23 -21.69 -0.91
N LEU A 44 -10.28 -21.46 -2.22
CA LEU A 44 -9.20 -20.81 -2.97
C LEU A 44 -8.96 -19.38 -2.50
N THR A 45 -10.03 -18.65 -2.15
CA THR A 45 -9.94 -17.32 -1.56
C THR A 45 -9.17 -17.34 -0.24
N TYR A 46 -9.48 -18.29 0.66
CA TYR A 46 -8.75 -18.43 1.93
C TYR A 46 -7.29 -18.87 1.73
N GLU A 47 -7.04 -19.80 0.81
CA GLU A 47 -5.66 -20.21 0.44
C GLU A 47 -4.84 -19.02 -0.07
N THR A 48 -5.45 -18.17 -0.91
CA THR A 48 -4.82 -16.97 -1.43
C THR A 48 -4.55 -15.96 -0.33
N SER A 49 -5.52 -15.72 0.56
CA SER A 49 -5.33 -14.83 1.70
C SER A 49 -4.22 -15.31 2.65
N ASP A 50 -4.08 -16.61 2.88
CA ASP A 50 -2.97 -17.18 3.65
C ASP A 50 -1.60 -16.91 2.99
N VAL A 51 -1.53 -16.98 1.65
CA VAL A 51 -0.33 -16.57 0.90
C VAL A 51 -0.04 -15.08 1.10
N LEU A 52 -1.05 -14.20 1.00
CA LEU A 52 -0.86 -12.77 1.23
C LEU A 52 -0.38 -12.49 2.67
N VAL A 53 -0.90 -13.21 3.67
CA VAL A 53 -0.44 -13.09 5.07
C VAL A 53 1.02 -13.45 5.19
N LYS A 54 1.44 -14.57 4.59
CA LYS A 54 2.85 -14.99 4.60
C LYS A 54 3.76 -13.95 3.96
N ILE A 55 3.37 -13.37 2.82
CA ILE A 55 4.12 -12.30 2.16
C ILE A 55 4.22 -11.07 3.07
N ALA A 56 3.12 -10.66 3.72
CA ALA A 56 3.10 -9.57 4.67
C ALA A 56 4.03 -9.83 5.88
N ASP A 57 4.03 -11.04 6.42
CA ASP A 57 4.91 -11.44 7.52
C ASP A 57 6.40 -11.33 7.15
N LEU A 58 6.77 -11.67 5.91
CA LEU A 58 8.14 -11.48 5.42
C LEU A 58 8.51 -9.99 5.40
N ALA A 59 7.61 -9.11 4.94
CA ALA A 59 7.82 -7.67 4.90
C ALA A 59 7.91 -7.05 6.31
N ILE A 60 7.04 -7.48 7.23
CA ILE A 60 7.05 -7.07 8.65
C ILE A 60 8.36 -7.49 9.31
N LYS A 61 8.78 -8.74 9.12
CA LYS A 61 10.04 -9.28 9.64
C LYS A 61 11.25 -8.52 9.10
N TYR A 62 11.28 -8.24 7.79
CA TYR A 62 12.35 -7.47 7.16
C TYR A 62 12.47 -6.05 7.74
N GLY A 63 11.34 -5.40 7.98
CA GLY A 63 11.31 -4.03 8.47
C GLY A 63 11.83 -3.88 9.90
N ASN A 64 11.74 -4.94 10.72
CA ASN A 64 12.11 -4.96 12.14
C ASN A 64 11.51 -3.75 12.89
N PHE A 65 10.22 -3.53 12.67
CA PHE A 65 9.51 -2.38 13.19
C PHE A 65 9.34 -2.51 14.72
N LYS A 66 9.40 -1.38 15.43
CA LYS A 66 9.02 -1.32 16.84
C LYS A 66 7.50 -1.14 16.94
N ASP A 67 6.75 -2.07 16.37
CA ASP A 67 5.31 -2.02 16.16
C ASP A 67 4.76 -3.43 16.02
N ASP A 68 3.47 -3.57 16.32
CA ASP A 68 2.70 -4.78 16.09
C ASP A 68 1.75 -4.54 14.91
N PHE A 69 1.41 -5.60 14.18
CA PHE A 69 0.53 -5.52 13.03
C PHE A 69 -0.60 -6.54 13.15
N ASP A 70 -1.83 -6.09 12.90
CA ASP A 70 -3.00 -6.96 12.75
C ASP A 70 -3.16 -7.31 11.27
N THR A 71 -2.98 -8.58 10.94
CA THR A 71 -3.17 -9.19 9.61
C THR A 71 -4.33 -10.18 9.59
N SER A 72 -5.22 -10.15 10.60
CA SER A 72 -6.31 -11.12 10.76
C SER A 72 -7.51 -10.88 9.84
N LYS A 73 -7.54 -9.77 9.10
CA LYS A 73 -8.69 -9.34 8.31
C LYS A 73 -8.34 -9.22 6.84
N MET A 74 -9.32 -9.58 6.02
CA MET A 74 -9.30 -9.36 4.57
C MET A 74 -10.67 -8.89 4.11
N TYR A 75 -10.73 -8.38 2.89
CA TYR A 75 -11.98 -8.18 2.16
C TYR A 75 -11.80 -8.63 0.71
N LEU A 76 -12.92 -8.86 0.03
CA LEU A 76 -12.90 -9.26 -1.37
C LEU A 76 -13.08 -8.01 -2.25
N ASN A 77 -12.13 -7.82 -3.16
CA ASN A 77 -12.29 -6.93 -4.30
C ASN A 77 -12.90 -7.70 -5.47
N LEU A 78 -13.30 -6.98 -6.52
CA LEU A 78 -13.87 -7.56 -7.75
C LEU A 78 -12.99 -8.65 -8.37
N TYR A 79 -11.67 -8.56 -8.21
CA TYR A 79 -10.68 -9.42 -8.86
C TYR A 79 -9.82 -10.25 -7.89
N GLY A 80 -10.20 -10.34 -6.62
CA GLY A 80 -9.47 -11.17 -5.65
C GLY A 80 -9.47 -10.63 -4.22
N PRO A 81 -8.90 -11.39 -3.27
CA PRO A 81 -8.78 -10.96 -1.89
C PRO A 81 -7.77 -9.82 -1.72
N SER A 82 -8.04 -8.98 -0.74
CA SER A 82 -7.18 -7.90 -0.26
C SER A 82 -6.97 -8.07 1.24
N LEU A 83 -5.72 -8.36 1.62
CA LEU A 83 -5.30 -8.46 3.01
C LEU A 83 -5.21 -7.07 3.61
N ILE A 84 -5.81 -6.89 4.78
CA ILE A 84 -5.70 -5.67 5.58
C ILE A 84 -4.54 -5.86 6.57
N ILE A 85 -3.50 -5.05 6.43
CA ILE A 85 -2.36 -5.00 7.34
C ILE A 85 -2.48 -3.70 8.14
N LYS A 86 -2.84 -3.78 9.41
CA LYS A 86 -3.06 -2.60 10.26
C LYS A 86 -1.95 -2.44 11.29
N SER A 87 -1.24 -1.32 11.26
CA SER A 87 -0.27 -0.95 12.30
C SER A 87 -0.99 -0.58 13.59
N ILE A 88 -0.62 -1.21 14.70
CA ILE A 88 -1.19 -0.91 16.02
C ILE A 88 -0.68 0.44 16.54
N LYS A 89 0.59 0.78 16.28
CA LYS A 89 1.20 2.02 16.76
C LYS A 89 0.75 3.27 16.03
N THR A 90 0.81 3.23 14.70
CA THR A 90 0.48 4.40 13.86
C THR A 90 -1.01 4.51 13.60
N GLY A 91 -1.72 3.37 13.64
CA GLY A 91 -3.11 3.26 13.18
C GLY A 91 -3.25 3.18 11.66
N GLY A 92 -2.15 3.31 10.91
CA GLY A 92 -2.13 3.23 9.45
C GLY A 92 -2.52 1.85 8.94
N THR A 93 -3.12 1.83 7.76
CA THR A 93 -3.58 0.61 7.09
C THR A 93 -2.90 0.48 5.74
N TYR A 94 -2.42 -0.72 5.47
CA TYR A 94 -1.80 -1.12 4.22
C TYR A 94 -2.60 -2.29 3.67
N TYR A 95 -2.74 -2.33 2.35
CA TYR A 95 -3.50 -3.37 1.67
C TYR A 95 -2.59 -4.10 0.72
N LEU A 96 -2.36 -5.38 0.99
CA LEU A 96 -1.65 -6.27 0.09
C LEU A 96 -2.69 -7.15 -0.60
N ALA A 97 -2.81 -7.02 -1.91
CA ALA A 97 -3.91 -7.62 -2.64
C ALA A 97 -3.44 -8.19 -3.99
N THR A 98 -4.28 -9.02 -4.58
CA THR A 98 -4.07 -9.56 -5.93
C THR A 98 -5.25 -9.21 -6.83
N ASP A 99 -4.96 -8.99 -8.10
CA ASP A 99 -5.94 -8.81 -9.17
C ASP A 99 -5.46 -9.47 -10.48
N LEU A 100 -6.15 -9.14 -11.59
CA LEU A 100 -5.84 -9.63 -12.94
C LEU A 100 -4.47 -9.19 -13.46
N GLU A 101 -3.94 -8.08 -12.96
CA GLU A 101 -2.69 -7.50 -13.39
C GLU A 101 -1.54 -7.81 -12.42
N GLY A 102 -1.79 -8.56 -11.34
CA GLY A 102 -0.78 -9.09 -10.43
C GLY A 102 -1.02 -8.74 -8.96
N ILE A 103 0.06 -8.60 -8.21
CA ILE A 103 0.02 -8.24 -6.78
C ILE A 103 0.25 -6.75 -6.65
N TYR A 104 -0.41 -6.09 -5.70
CA TYR A 104 -0.12 -4.71 -5.35
C TYR A 104 -0.16 -4.48 -3.85
N LEU A 105 0.63 -3.50 -3.42
CA LEU A 105 0.63 -2.96 -2.07
C LEU A 105 0.20 -1.50 -2.16
N THR A 106 -0.86 -1.15 -1.42
CA THR A 106 -1.39 0.22 -1.39
C THR A 106 -1.61 0.73 0.03
N THR A 107 -1.48 2.04 0.23
CA THR A 107 -1.80 2.71 1.49
C THR A 107 -2.24 4.15 1.25
N SER A 108 -3.02 4.68 2.18
CA SER A 108 -3.26 6.10 2.34
C SER A 108 -2.67 6.55 3.67
N PHE A 109 -1.86 7.59 3.66
CA PHE A 109 -1.16 8.04 4.85
C PHE A 109 -2.09 8.78 5.81
N LEU A 110 -2.10 8.37 7.07
CA LEU A 110 -2.79 9.09 8.12
C LEU A 110 -1.99 10.34 8.53
N HIS A 111 -2.67 11.27 9.21
CA HIS A 111 -2.04 12.50 9.73
C HIS A 111 -1.39 13.36 8.64
N ALA A 112 -1.99 13.42 7.45
CA ALA A 112 -1.47 14.22 6.35
C ALA A 112 -1.47 15.74 6.65
N ASP A 113 -2.19 16.19 7.69
CA ASP A 113 -2.08 17.54 8.25
C ASP A 113 -0.65 17.88 8.72
N ASN A 114 0.15 16.85 9.03
CA ASN A 114 1.52 17.00 9.43
C ASN A 114 2.52 17.14 8.27
N LEU A 115 2.09 17.07 7.00
CA LEU A 115 2.96 17.16 5.83
C LEU A 115 3.84 18.42 5.85
N LYS A 116 3.30 19.56 6.32
CA LYS A 116 4.05 20.83 6.51
C LYS A 116 5.25 20.75 7.47
N ASN A 117 5.35 19.71 8.28
CA ASN A 117 6.44 19.51 9.24
C ASN A 117 7.49 18.51 8.73
N MET A 118 7.33 17.98 7.52
CA MET A 118 8.23 16.98 6.96
C MET A 118 9.50 17.63 6.40
N SER A 119 10.65 17.02 6.70
CA SER A 119 11.95 17.40 6.13
C SER A 119 12.19 16.73 4.77
N ASP A 120 13.27 17.10 4.10
CA ASP A 120 13.73 16.52 2.82
C ASP A 120 13.81 15.00 2.84
N ASP A 121 14.17 14.39 3.98
CA ASP A 121 14.22 12.94 4.13
C ASP A 121 12.86 12.23 3.90
N PHE A 122 11.74 12.93 4.09
CA PHE A 122 10.41 12.39 3.75
C PHE A 122 10.20 12.36 2.24
N TRP A 123 10.57 13.45 1.56
CA TRP A 123 10.44 13.58 0.11
C TRP A 123 11.39 12.64 -0.63
N ILE A 124 12.61 12.46 -0.12
CA ILE A 124 13.55 11.45 -0.62
C ILE A 124 12.92 10.06 -0.55
N GLU A 125 12.26 9.69 0.56
CA GLU A 125 11.59 8.40 0.68
C GLU A 125 10.47 8.21 -0.35
N LEU A 126 9.67 9.26 -0.60
CA LEU A 126 8.68 9.24 -1.67
C LEU A 126 9.32 9.08 -3.05
N PHE A 127 10.45 9.75 -3.31
CA PHE A 127 11.17 9.57 -4.57
C PHE A 127 11.75 8.17 -4.73
N GLU A 128 12.20 7.53 -3.66
CA GLU A 128 12.59 6.11 -3.70
C GLU A 128 11.39 5.21 -4.04
N LEU A 129 10.20 5.48 -3.48
CA LEU A 129 8.97 4.76 -3.88
C LEU A 129 8.64 4.95 -5.36
N LYS A 130 8.84 6.16 -5.91
CA LYS A 130 8.61 6.44 -7.34
C LYS A 130 9.57 5.70 -8.29
N LYS A 131 10.64 5.07 -7.79
CA LYS A 131 11.58 4.30 -8.63
C LYS A 131 11.09 2.89 -8.95
N PHE A 132 10.12 2.37 -8.21
CA PHE A 132 9.51 1.07 -8.53
C PHE A 132 8.64 1.23 -9.78
N SER A 133 8.82 0.34 -10.76
CA SER A 133 8.19 0.47 -12.09
C SER A 133 6.67 0.45 -12.06
N GLY A 134 6.07 -0.21 -11.07
CA GLY A 134 4.62 -0.24 -10.86
C GLY A 134 4.11 0.80 -9.85
N PHE A 135 4.89 1.83 -9.53
CA PHE A 135 4.42 2.90 -8.65
C PHE A 135 3.29 3.70 -9.31
N GLU A 136 2.20 3.87 -8.59
CA GLU A 136 1.03 4.64 -8.97
C GLU A 136 0.59 5.54 -7.82
N TYR A 137 0.12 6.73 -8.18
CA TYR A 137 -0.53 7.65 -7.27
C TYR A 137 -1.96 7.88 -7.76
N GLU A 138 -2.92 7.74 -6.85
CA GLU A 138 -4.33 7.90 -7.16
C GLU A 138 -5.01 8.88 -6.21
N GLU A 139 -5.80 9.80 -6.77
CA GLU A 139 -6.65 10.66 -5.96
C GLU A 139 -7.94 9.91 -5.58
N ASN A 140 -8.01 9.52 -4.32
CA ASN A 140 -9.12 8.81 -3.66
C ASN A 140 -10.21 9.75 -3.07
N SER A 141 -10.03 11.06 -3.20
CA SER A 141 -10.95 12.09 -2.70
C SER A 141 -10.89 13.32 -3.61
N TYR A 142 -12.05 13.96 -3.78
CA TYR A 142 -12.25 15.01 -4.77
C TYR A 142 -12.83 16.28 -4.13
N PHE A 143 -12.37 17.43 -4.59
CA PHE A 143 -12.97 18.71 -4.24
C PHE A 143 -14.26 18.95 -5.02
N THR A 144 -15.21 19.68 -4.41
CA THR A 144 -16.49 20.02 -5.07
C THR A 144 -16.27 20.85 -6.32
N ILE A 145 -17.25 20.85 -7.22
CA ILE A 145 -17.23 21.66 -8.46
C ILE A 145 -17.02 23.15 -8.13
N ASP A 146 -17.57 23.64 -7.02
CA ASP A 146 -17.43 25.04 -6.60
C ASP A 146 -15.98 25.38 -6.24
N VAL A 147 -15.28 24.49 -5.51
CA VAL A 147 -13.85 24.65 -5.21
C VAL A 147 -13.02 24.58 -6.49
N GLN A 148 -13.34 23.67 -7.40
CA GLN A 148 -12.64 23.56 -8.69
C GLN A 148 -12.81 24.81 -9.55
N ARG A 149 -14.01 25.42 -9.56
CA ARG A 149 -14.29 26.70 -10.25
C ARG A 149 -13.63 27.90 -9.60
N LYS A 150 -13.44 27.85 -8.27
CA LYS A 150 -12.73 28.89 -7.51
C LYS A 150 -11.22 28.89 -7.78
N TYR A 151 -10.64 27.71 -8.04
CA TYR A 151 -9.19 27.55 -8.31
C TYR A 151 -8.90 26.76 -9.60
N PRO A 152 -9.40 27.20 -10.77
CA PRO A 152 -9.36 26.40 -12.00
C PRO A 152 -7.92 26.03 -12.42
N GLU A 153 -6.97 26.93 -12.20
CA GLU A 153 -5.55 26.75 -12.52
C GLU A 153 -4.91 25.56 -11.78
N LEU A 154 -5.43 25.19 -10.61
CA LEU A 154 -4.93 24.07 -9.81
C LEU A 154 -5.49 22.72 -10.29
N PHE A 155 -6.58 22.72 -11.06
CA PHE A 155 -7.27 21.52 -11.55
C PHE A 155 -7.02 21.24 -13.03
N HIS A 156 -6.05 21.91 -13.65
CA HIS A 156 -5.52 21.52 -14.95
C HIS A 156 -4.90 20.11 -14.92
N THR A 157 -4.58 19.56 -16.10
CA THR A 157 -4.15 18.17 -16.35
C THR A 157 -2.75 17.82 -15.81
N TYR A 158 -2.35 18.41 -14.68
CA TYR A 158 -1.14 18.05 -13.96
C TYR A 158 -1.29 16.64 -13.39
N LYS A 159 -0.31 15.78 -13.67
CA LYS A 159 -0.28 14.38 -13.21
C LYS A 159 0.85 14.09 -12.22
N ASP A 160 1.67 15.09 -11.87
CA ASP A 160 2.79 14.85 -10.96
C ASP A 160 2.32 14.63 -9.52
N THR A 161 2.78 13.55 -8.90
CA THR A 161 2.46 13.14 -7.54
C THR A 161 2.65 14.24 -6.50
N LEU A 162 3.79 14.95 -6.52
CA LEU A 162 4.07 15.97 -5.51
C LEU A 162 3.13 17.14 -5.66
N PHE A 163 2.91 17.58 -6.91
CA PHE A 163 1.97 18.65 -7.19
C PHE A 163 0.57 18.29 -6.68
N LEU A 164 0.08 17.08 -6.98
CA LEU A 164 -1.24 16.62 -6.56
C LEU A 164 -1.35 16.53 -5.03
N MET A 165 -0.34 16.01 -4.35
CA MET A 165 -0.28 15.97 -2.89
C MET A 165 -0.33 17.38 -2.27
N PHE A 166 0.51 18.31 -2.76
CA PHE A 166 0.54 19.67 -2.24
C PHE A 166 -0.75 20.43 -2.54
N ARG A 167 -1.31 20.25 -3.75
CA ARG A 167 -2.62 20.80 -4.12
C ARG A 167 -3.68 20.36 -3.11
N LYS A 168 -3.79 19.05 -2.85
CA LYS A 168 -4.73 18.52 -1.84
C LYS A 168 -4.47 19.12 -0.47
N PHE A 169 -3.21 19.12 -0.03
CA PHE A 169 -2.84 19.66 1.28
C PHE A 169 -3.24 21.14 1.47
N PHE A 170 -2.91 22.00 0.50
CA PHE A 170 -3.18 23.44 0.59
C PHE A 170 -4.66 23.77 0.41
N LEU A 171 -5.34 23.11 -0.52
CA LEU A 171 -6.77 23.33 -0.72
C LEU A 171 -7.59 22.84 0.47
N SER A 172 -7.27 21.68 1.05
CA SER A 172 -7.96 21.20 2.25
C SER A 172 -7.80 22.16 3.44
N HIS A 173 -6.63 22.80 3.61
CA HIS A 173 -6.46 23.86 4.61
C HIS A 173 -7.27 25.11 4.27
N THR A 174 -7.28 25.52 3.00
CA THR A 174 -7.95 26.77 2.57
C THR A 174 -9.47 26.66 2.64
N GLU A 175 -10.01 25.48 2.34
CA GLU A 175 -11.45 25.19 2.37
C GLU A 175 -11.90 24.60 3.73
N ASN A 176 -11.04 24.62 4.76
CA ASN A 176 -11.32 24.16 6.13
C ASN A 176 -11.87 22.72 6.20
N HIS A 177 -11.34 21.81 5.39
CA HIS A 177 -11.65 20.39 5.50
C HIS A 177 -11.05 19.80 6.78
N ASN A 178 -11.86 19.06 7.55
CA ASN A 178 -11.44 18.48 8.82
C ASN A 178 -10.40 17.36 8.66
N ASP A 179 -10.52 16.57 7.58
CA ASP A 179 -9.62 15.48 7.28
C ASP A 179 -8.89 15.76 5.96
N ILE A 180 -7.56 15.83 6.05
CA ILE A 180 -6.69 15.97 4.88
C ILE A 180 -6.32 14.59 4.41
N ASP A 181 -6.78 14.26 3.21
CA ASP A 181 -6.44 13.05 2.49
C ASP A 181 -5.57 13.45 1.30
N ILE A 182 -4.39 12.83 1.19
CA ILE A 182 -3.38 13.17 0.18
C ILE A 182 -3.34 12.16 -0.96
N GLY A 183 -4.27 11.21 -1.03
CA GLY A 183 -4.29 10.17 -2.06
C GLY A 183 -3.83 8.80 -1.57
N ASP A 184 -3.93 7.84 -2.48
CA ASP A 184 -3.43 6.49 -2.32
C ASP A 184 -2.09 6.33 -3.05
N PHE A 185 -1.18 5.61 -2.39
CA PHE A 185 0.14 5.28 -2.90
C PHE A 185 0.19 3.78 -3.12
N LYS A 186 0.33 3.37 -4.38
CA LYS A 186 0.27 1.97 -4.80
C LYS A 186 1.57 1.58 -5.50
N VAL A 187 2.04 0.36 -5.25
CA VAL A 187 3.07 -0.27 -6.08
C VAL A 187 2.55 -1.62 -6.53
N LYS A 188 2.66 -1.89 -7.83
CA LYS A 188 2.16 -3.09 -8.50
C LYS A 188 3.28 -3.92 -9.10
N TRP A 189 3.12 -5.25 -9.05
CA TRP A 189 4.03 -6.23 -9.61
C TRP A 189 3.26 -7.19 -10.50
N LYS A 190 3.73 -7.36 -11.74
CA LYS A 190 3.07 -8.21 -12.72
C LYS A 190 3.29 -9.69 -12.44
N PRO A 191 2.40 -10.58 -12.90
CA PRO A 191 2.49 -12.01 -12.62
C PRO A 191 3.71 -12.72 -13.21
N ASP A 192 4.26 -12.17 -14.30
CA ASP A 192 5.40 -12.70 -15.05
C ASP A 192 6.76 -12.21 -14.49
N GLU A 193 6.74 -11.34 -13.49
CA GLU A 193 7.97 -10.88 -12.82
C GLU A 193 8.59 -11.99 -11.96
N ASP A 194 9.91 -11.93 -11.78
CA ASP A 194 10.62 -12.84 -10.88
C ASP A 194 10.06 -12.72 -9.46
N PHE A 195 9.46 -13.80 -8.95
CA PHE A 195 8.75 -13.78 -7.68
C PHE A 195 9.68 -13.46 -6.50
N SER A 196 10.94 -13.90 -6.55
CA SER A 196 11.93 -13.57 -5.51
C SER A 196 12.22 -12.07 -5.47
N LYS A 197 12.38 -11.44 -6.63
CA LYS A 197 12.52 -9.99 -6.79
C LYS A 197 11.26 -9.27 -6.31
N MET A 198 10.07 -9.75 -6.66
CA MET A 198 8.80 -9.17 -6.20
C MET A 198 8.72 -9.17 -4.65
N ILE A 199 9.00 -10.29 -3.99
CA ILE A 199 9.01 -10.34 -2.51
C ILE A 199 10.04 -9.36 -1.94
N ALA A 200 11.22 -9.26 -2.55
CA ALA A 200 12.25 -8.33 -2.13
C ALA A 200 11.79 -6.86 -2.25
N GLU A 201 11.10 -6.51 -3.32
CA GLU A 201 10.54 -5.18 -3.54
C GLU A 201 9.37 -4.88 -2.60
N ILE A 202 8.45 -5.82 -2.37
CA ILE A 202 7.36 -5.67 -1.39
C ILE A 202 7.94 -5.35 0.00
N CYS A 203 8.99 -6.05 0.43
CA CYS A 203 9.66 -5.78 1.70
C CYS A 203 10.21 -4.35 1.78
N LEU A 204 10.80 -3.86 0.69
CA LEU A 204 11.36 -2.50 0.61
C LEU A 204 10.25 -1.44 0.59
N VAL A 205 9.24 -1.61 -0.26
CA VAL A 205 8.10 -0.70 -0.39
C VAL A 205 7.33 -0.59 0.92
N PHE A 206 7.00 -1.73 1.55
CA PHE A 206 6.30 -1.74 2.84
C PHE A 206 7.08 -0.97 3.91
N LYS A 207 8.40 -1.17 3.98
CA LYS A 207 9.27 -0.44 4.90
C LYS A 207 9.28 1.06 4.62
N SER A 208 9.35 1.47 3.36
CA SER A 208 9.33 2.88 2.96
C SER A 208 7.99 3.54 3.28
N MET A 209 6.88 2.90 2.91
CA MET A 209 5.52 3.36 3.24
C MET A 209 5.34 3.48 4.76
N TYR A 210 5.72 2.46 5.53
CA TYR A 210 5.65 2.51 6.99
C TYR A 210 6.49 3.64 7.59
N LYS A 211 7.71 3.86 7.07
CA LYS A 211 8.58 4.93 7.54
C LYS A 211 7.98 6.31 7.29
N MET A 212 7.32 6.50 6.15
CA MET A 212 6.61 7.75 5.83
C MET A 212 5.43 7.97 6.78
N ASP A 213 4.58 6.96 6.95
CA ASP A 213 3.44 7.00 7.88
C ASP A 213 3.88 7.27 9.33
N TYR A 214 4.94 6.58 9.78
CA TYR A 214 5.52 6.79 11.10
C TYR A 214 6.00 8.23 11.33
N LYS A 215 6.63 8.87 10.32
CA LYS A 215 7.07 10.27 10.43
C LYS A 215 5.89 11.21 10.63
N LEU A 216 4.80 11.02 9.89
CA LEU A 216 3.57 11.81 10.02
C LEU A 216 2.92 11.59 11.39
N TRP A 217 2.76 10.34 11.80
CA TRP A 217 2.24 9.95 13.11
C TRP A 217 3.06 10.54 14.27
N LYS A 218 4.39 10.53 14.16
CA LYS A 218 5.28 10.92 15.25
C LYS A 218 5.07 12.37 15.69
N ILE A 219 4.72 13.25 14.76
CA ILE A 219 4.39 14.65 15.06
C ILE A 219 3.13 14.73 15.92
N THR A 220 2.09 13.96 15.58
CA THR A 220 0.86 13.86 16.38
C THR A 220 1.14 13.28 17.77
N ASP A 221 1.91 12.20 17.88
CA ASP A 221 2.32 11.58 19.15
C ASP A 221 3.03 12.59 20.07
N LEU A 222 3.98 13.35 19.52
CA LEU A 222 4.72 14.37 20.27
C LEU A 222 3.83 15.53 20.75
N ARG A 223 2.84 15.94 19.94
CA ARG A 223 1.87 16.97 20.36
C ARG A 223 0.97 16.47 21.49
N LYS A 224 0.52 15.21 21.44
CA LYS A 224 -0.32 14.61 22.49
C LYS A 224 0.41 14.50 23.83
N LYS A 225 1.71 14.20 23.82
CA LYS A 225 2.54 14.08 25.05
C LYS A 225 2.90 15.40 25.72
N LYS A 226 2.73 16.52 25.02
CA LYS A 226 2.96 17.87 25.56
C LYS A 226 1.70 18.50 26.16
N LYS A 227 0.55 17.87 25.97
CA LYS A 227 -0.72 18.23 26.62
C LYS A 227 -0.86 17.44 27.91
#